data_AF-A0A7R9XPP7-F1
#
_entry.id   AF-A0A7R9XPP7-F1
#
_cell.length_a   1.000
_cell.length_b   1.000
_cell.length_c   1.000
_cell.angle_alpha   90.00
_cell.angle_beta   90.00
_cell.angle_gamma   90.00
#
_symmetry.space_group_name_H-M   'P 1'
#
loop_
_entity.id
_entity.type
_entity.pdbx_description
1 polymer ?
#
loop_
_entity_poly.entity_id
_entity_poly.type
_entity_poly.pdbx_seq_one_letter_code
_entity_poly.pdbx_strand_id
1 'polypeptide(L)'
;QALLFEDEAVEFPPHSDDDMGGESENNALIGSDTSTIHLDTAPPSHREVVLKAVCHLVAGTVVCAAASDPLVGAVSSFSSAAGLPPFYVAFVAAPFASNASELFSSLAFAMKKKKKIFSMTLSQLYGAVCMNNTLVLGMFLILVYTKSLSWTYTAETFVTLLLILLVGLLGMSAYTFRTWVGIAILLLYPLTIGLVVFLKESLGWQ
;
A
#
# COMPACT_ATOMS: atom_id res chain seq x y z
N GLN A 1 -24.03 22.13 -27.02
CA GLN A 1 -23.12 22.69 -26.01
C GLN A 1 -22.05 21.65 -25.73
N ALA A 2 -21.10 21.59 -26.64
CA ALA A 2 -19.83 20.91 -26.54
C ALA A 2 -18.83 21.98 -27.00
N LEU A 3 -18.03 22.52 -26.08
CA LEU A 3 -16.83 23.35 -26.30
C LEU A 3 -16.42 24.00 -24.97
N LEU A 4 -15.12 23.95 -24.68
CA LEU A 4 -14.36 24.61 -23.61
C LEU A 4 -13.90 23.79 -22.39
N PHE A 5 -13.27 22.64 -22.65
CA PHE A 5 -12.12 22.18 -21.84
C PHE A 5 -11.12 21.50 -22.78
N GLU A 6 -10.55 22.30 -23.69
CA GLU A 6 -9.35 21.92 -24.45
C GLU A 6 -8.13 22.53 -23.76
N ASP A 7 -7.11 21.68 -23.62
CA ASP A 7 -5.69 22.01 -23.53
C ASP A 7 -5.24 23.06 -22.50
N GLU A 8 -5.02 22.62 -21.27
CA GLU A 8 -3.88 23.12 -20.49
C GLU A 8 -2.86 21.97 -20.38
N ALA A 9 -2.09 21.80 -21.45
CA ALA A 9 -0.85 21.04 -21.41
C ALA A 9 0.01 21.63 -20.28
N VAL A 10 0.19 20.86 -19.21
CA VAL A 10 1.16 21.16 -18.16
C VAL A 10 2.54 21.02 -18.79
N GLU A 11 3.05 22.15 -19.30
CA GLU A 11 4.39 22.27 -19.82
C GLU A 11 5.37 22.15 -18.63
N PHE A 12 6.05 21.01 -18.54
CA PHE A 12 7.11 20.81 -17.56
C PHE A 12 8.29 21.72 -17.94
N PRO A 13 8.72 22.65 -17.07
CA PRO A 13 9.94 23.41 -17.34
C PRO A 13 11.12 22.43 -17.43
N PRO A 14 12.11 22.69 -18.30
CA PRO A 14 13.32 21.88 -18.36
C PRO A 14 13.97 21.86 -16.98
N HIS A 15 14.46 20.69 -16.58
CA HIS A 15 15.21 20.50 -15.34
C HIS A 15 16.48 21.36 -15.40
N SER A 16 16.40 22.61 -14.94
CA SER A 16 17.55 23.48 -14.74
C SER A 16 18.19 23.10 -13.42
N ASP A 17 19.35 22.45 -13.50
CA ASP A 17 20.23 22.11 -12.38
C ASP A 17 20.91 23.36 -11.80
N ASP A 18 20.15 24.40 -11.46
CA ASP A 18 20.70 25.65 -10.93
C ASP A 18 19.78 26.23 -9.85
N ASP A 19 19.68 25.55 -8.69
CA ASP A 19 19.34 26.23 -7.43
C ASP A 19 19.89 25.46 -6.22
N MET A 20 21.21 25.47 -6.08
CA MET A 20 21.92 25.10 -4.85
C MET A 20 22.66 26.33 -4.32
N GLY A 21 21.88 27.30 -3.86
CA GLY A 21 22.35 28.47 -3.12
C GLY A 21 21.83 28.47 -1.68
N GLY A 22 22.64 27.98 -0.74
CA GLY A 22 22.56 28.34 0.67
C GLY A 22 21.97 27.28 1.61
N GLU A 23 22.84 26.45 2.19
CA GLU A 23 23.11 26.45 3.65
C GLU A 23 24.22 25.42 3.94
N SER A 24 25.43 25.95 4.13
CA SER A 24 26.54 25.25 4.76
C SER A 24 26.23 24.98 6.24
N GLU A 25 26.95 24.01 6.81
CA GLU A 25 27.04 23.67 8.24
C GLU A 25 26.11 22.55 8.74
N ASN A 26 26.43 21.32 8.36
CA ASN A 26 26.80 20.28 9.34
C ASN A 26 27.23 19.01 8.60
N ASN A 27 28.50 18.98 8.20
CA ASN A 27 29.14 17.75 7.74
C ASN A 27 30.55 17.66 8.33
N ALA A 28 30.61 17.28 9.60
CA ALA A 28 31.80 16.72 10.20
C ALA A 28 31.33 15.58 11.12
N LEU A 29 31.95 14.41 10.97
CA LEU A 29 31.68 13.15 11.69
C LEU A 29 30.66 12.19 11.05
N ILE A 30 30.91 11.73 9.81
CA ILE A 30 31.03 10.30 9.49
C ILE A 30 31.97 10.19 8.27
N GLY A 31 33.27 10.22 8.53
CA GLY A 31 34.28 9.78 7.57
C GLY A 31 34.89 8.48 8.07
N SER A 32 34.53 7.35 7.45
CA SER A 32 35.41 6.20 7.25
C SER A 32 34.70 5.16 6.37
N ASP A 33 35.35 4.88 5.24
CA ASP A 33 35.32 3.63 4.51
C ASP A 33 34.01 3.16 3.87
N THR A 34 33.72 3.71 2.69
CA THR A 34 33.25 2.87 1.56
C THR A 34 33.82 3.44 0.27
N SER A 35 35.05 3.09 -0.02
CA SER A 35 35.62 3.18 -1.36
C SER A 35 34.94 2.13 -2.25
N THR A 36 33.86 2.47 -2.95
CA THR A 36 33.39 1.65 -4.09
C THR A 36 32.92 2.54 -5.25
N ILE A 37 33.87 2.73 -6.17
CA ILE A 37 33.68 2.79 -7.63
C ILE A 37 32.69 3.84 -8.15
N HIS A 38 33.20 5.04 -8.46
CA HIS A 38 32.64 5.87 -9.52
C HIS A 38 32.80 5.12 -10.85
N LEU A 39 31.83 4.28 -11.19
CA LEU A 39 31.63 3.83 -12.56
C LEU A 39 30.98 4.99 -13.28
N ASP A 40 31.77 5.66 -14.11
CA ASP A 40 31.32 6.62 -15.12
C ASP A 40 30.56 5.83 -16.21
N THR A 41 29.41 5.27 -15.85
CA THR A 41 28.49 4.62 -16.80
C THR A 41 27.61 5.72 -17.38
N ALA A 42 27.68 5.90 -18.70
CA ALA A 42 26.70 6.66 -19.46
C ALA A 42 25.27 6.33 -18.97
N PRO A 43 24.34 7.31 -18.96
CA PRO A 43 23.00 7.08 -18.45
C PRO A 43 22.41 5.82 -19.12
N PRO A 44 21.92 4.85 -18.34
CA PRO A 44 21.51 3.55 -18.85
C PRO A 44 20.47 3.74 -19.95
N SER A 45 20.59 2.97 -21.02
CA SER A 45 19.60 3.03 -22.10
C SER A 45 18.21 2.76 -21.54
N HIS A 46 17.17 3.43 -22.05
CA HIS A 46 15.78 3.17 -21.65
C HIS A 46 15.44 1.67 -21.67
N ARG A 47 16.02 0.92 -22.61
CA ARG A 47 15.87 -0.54 -22.70
C ARG A 47 16.51 -1.30 -21.54
N GLU A 48 17.67 -0.85 -21.07
CA GLU A 48 18.37 -1.46 -19.93
C GLU A 48 17.62 -1.20 -18.63
N VAL A 49 17.07 0.01 -18.46
CA VAL A 49 16.23 0.36 -17.30
C VAL A 49 14.97 -0.50 -17.28
N VAL A 50 14.27 -0.61 -18.41
CA VAL A 50 13.07 -1.46 -18.53
C VAL A 50 13.41 -2.92 -18.27
N LEU A 51 14.48 -3.45 -18.86
CA LEU A 51 14.88 -4.84 -18.65
C LEU A 51 15.21 -5.09 -17.18
N LYS A 52 15.96 -4.20 -16.53
CA LYS A 52 16.30 -4.32 -15.12
C LYS A 52 15.06 -4.27 -14.23
N ALA A 53 14.11 -3.39 -14.53
CA ALA A 53 12.83 -3.30 -13.81
C ALA A 53 12.00 -4.58 -13.96
N VAL A 54 11.87 -5.10 -15.19
CA VAL A 54 11.18 -6.37 -15.46
C VAL A 54 11.86 -7.52 -14.71
N CYS A 55 13.20 -7.60 -14.73
CA CYS A 55 13.93 -8.62 -13.98
C CYS A 55 13.66 -8.53 -12.47
N HIS A 56 13.62 -7.33 -11.89
CA HIS A 56 13.30 -7.15 -10.47
C HIS A 56 11.85 -7.55 -10.15
N LEU A 57 10.89 -7.19 -11.00
CA LEU A 57 9.49 -7.57 -10.82
C LEU A 57 9.30 -9.08 -10.90
N VAL A 58 9.92 -9.75 -11.88
CA VAL A 58 9.86 -11.21 -12.03
C VAL A 58 10.52 -11.89 -10.83
N ALA A 59 11.73 -11.46 -10.45
CA ALA A 59 12.43 -12.02 -9.29
C ALA A 59 11.60 -11.86 -8.01
N GLY A 60 11.05 -10.67 -7.75
CA GLY A 60 10.17 -10.42 -6.62
C GLY A 60 8.92 -11.31 -6.64
N THR A 61 8.28 -11.45 -7.81
CA THR A 61 7.10 -12.32 -7.98
C THR A 61 7.42 -13.78 -7.68
N VAL A 62 8.56 -14.29 -8.14
CA VAL A 62 9.00 -15.68 -7.85
C VAL A 62 9.22 -15.87 -6.35
N VAL A 63 9.86 -14.91 -5.68
CA VAL A 63 10.07 -14.96 -4.23
C VAL A 63 8.73 -14.94 -3.49
N CYS A 64 7.81 -14.04 -3.85
CA CYS A 64 6.46 -13.98 -3.26
C CYS A 64 5.69 -15.28 -3.48
N ALA A 65 5.74 -15.87 -4.67
CA ALA A 65 5.09 -17.14 -4.97
C ALA A 65 5.68 -18.29 -4.13
N ALA A 66 7.01 -18.38 -4.03
CA ALA A 66 7.68 -19.38 -3.20
C ALA A 66 7.38 -19.21 -1.70
N ALA A 67 7.19 -17.96 -1.24
CA ALA A 67 6.90 -17.65 0.16
C ALA A 67 5.40 -17.74 0.53
N SER A 68 4.51 -17.85 -0.46
CA SER A 68 3.06 -17.84 -0.23
C SER A 68 2.58 -19.04 0.59
N ASP A 69 2.97 -20.27 0.22
CA ASP A 69 2.56 -21.47 0.97
C ASP A 69 3.13 -21.50 2.40
N PRO A 70 4.43 -21.21 2.63
CA PRO A 70 4.98 -21.07 3.98
C PRO A 70 4.27 -19.99 4.82
N LEU A 71 3.90 -18.86 4.22
CA LEU A 71 3.21 -17.78 4.92
C LEU A 71 1.81 -18.24 5.39
N VAL A 72 1.03 -18.87 4.51
CA VAL A 72 -0.29 -19.42 4.86
C VAL A 72 -0.14 -20.46 5.97
N GLY A 73 0.85 -21.36 5.88
CA GLY A 73 1.14 -22.33 6.92
C GLY A 73 1.49 -21.70 8.27
N ALA A 74 2.34 -20.66 8.27
CA ALA A 74 2.71 -19.93 9.49
C ALA A 74 1.50 -19.26 10.14
N VAL A 75 0.61 -18.65 9.34
CA VAL A 75 -0.65 -18.06 9.82
C VAL A 75 -1.53 -19.13 10.46
N SER A 76 -1.68 -20.30 9.84
CA SER A 76 -2.47 -21.41 10.38
C SER A 76 -1.89 -21.98 11.68
N SER A 77 -0.56 -22.15 11.77
CA SER A 77 0.11 -22.61 12.99
C SER A 77 -0.02 -21.60 14.13
N PHE A 78 0.17 -20.31 13.84
CA PHE A 78 0.00 -19.24 14.83
C PHE A 78 -1.46 -19.15 15.30
N SER A 79 -2.40 -19.20 14.36
CA SER A 79 -3.84 -19.25 14.65
C SER A 79 -4.19 -20.38 15.62
N SER A 80 -3.65 -21.58 15.39
CA SER A 80 -3.87 -22.75 16.26
C SER A 80 -3.26 -22.57 17.64
N ALA A 81 -2.03 -22.02 17.72
CA ALA A 81 -1.34 -21.79 19.00
C ALA A 81 -2.00 -20.66 19.82
N ALA A 82 -2.52 -19.63 19.18
CA ALA A 82 -3.19 -18.50 19.81
C ALA A 82 -4.67 -18.74 20.12
N GLY A 83 -5.27 -19.82 19.58
CA GLY A 83 -6.71 -20.09 19.72
C GLY A 83 -7.60 -19.11 18.94
N LEU A 84 -7.08 -18.45 17.91
CA LEU A 84 -7.78 -17.46 17.10
C LEU A 84 -8.03 -17.99 15.69
N PRO A 85 -9.19 -17.75 15.06
CA PRO A 85 -9.39 -18.13 13.66
C PRO A 85 -8.35 -17.52 12.70
N PRO A 86 -7.90 -18.24 11.65
CA PRO A 86 -6.85 -17.78 10.73
C PRO A 86 -7.16 -16.45 10.06
N PHE A 87 -8.44 -16.17 9.79
CA PHE A 87 -8.89 -14.91 9.22
C PHE A 87 -8.42 -13.71 10.04
N TYR A 88 -8.58 -13.72 11.37
CA TYR A 88 -8.20 -12.58 12.20
C TYR A 88 -6.70 -12.35 12.24
N VAL A 89 -5.92 -13.44 12.27
CA VAL A 89 -4.46 -13.39 12.21
C VAL A 89 -4.02 -12.80 10.88
N ALA A 90 -4.55 -13.30 9.77
CA ALA A 90 -4.25 -12.80 8.43
C ALA A 90 -4.69 -11.35 8.25
N PHE A 91 -5.86 -10.98 8.79
CA PHE A 91 -6.38 -9.61 8.73
C PHE A 91 -5.43 -8.63 9.41
N VAL A 92 -4.77 -9.00 10.51
CA VAL A 92 -3.76 -8.14 11.12
C VAL A 92 -2.43 -8.24 10.39
N ALA A 93 -1.96 -9.43 10.04
CA ALA A 93 -0.60 -9.64 9.52
C ALA A 93 -0.42 -9.20 8.05
N ALA A 94 -1.42 -9.41 7.19
CA ALA A 94 -1.30 -9.17 5.75
C ALA A 94 -1.01 -7.70 5.37
N PRO A 95 -1.66 -6.68 5.99
CA PRO A 95 -1.32 -5.29 5.74
C PRO A 95 0.14 -4.95 6.11
N PHE A 96 0.64 -5.50 7.23
CA PHE A 96 2.03 -5.29 7.63
C PHE A 96 3.00 -6.00 6.67
N ALA A 97 2.70 -7.23 6.27
CA ALA A 97 3.53 -7.98 5.34
C ALA A 97 3.64 -7.30 3.97
N SER A 98 2.54 -6.74 3.47
CA SER A 98 2.50 -6.18 2.10
C SER A 98 2.84 -4.70 2.03
N ASN A 99 2.61 -3.89 3.06
CA ASN A 99 2.64 -2.43 2.94
C ASN A 99 3.43 -1.72 4.06
N ALA A 100 4.12 -2.45 4.95
CA ALA A 100 4.83 -1.81 6.06
C ALA A 100 5.94 -0.84 5.60
N SER A 101 6.75 -1.22 4.61
CA SER A 101 7.86 -0.39 4.11
C SER A 101 7.36 0.93 3.52
N GLU A 102 6.25 0.90 2.77
CA GLU A 102 5.59 2.08 2.21
C GLU A 102 4.94 2.94 3.29
N LEU A 103 4.31 2.31 4.29
CA LEU A 103 3.71 3.00 5.43
C LEU A 103 4.77 3.76 6.24
N PHE A 104 5.86 3.10 6.62
CA PHE A 104 6.91 3.70 7.45
C PHE A 104 7.69 4.78 6.69
N SER A 105 7.98 4.56 5.39
CA SER A 105 8.64 5.58 4.57
C SER A 105 7.74 6.81 4.36
N SER A 106 6.45 6.62 4.08
CA SER A 106 5.47 7.71 3.96
C SER A 106 5.33 8.47 5.27
N LEU A 107 5.34 7.78 6.42
CA LEU A 107 5.29 8.41 7.73
C LEU A 107 6.55 9.24 8.00
N ALA A 108 7.74 8.66 7.78
CA ALA A 108 9.02 9.35 7.91
C ALA A 108 9.08 10.60 7.02
N PHE A 109 8.50 10.50 5.84
CA PHE A 109 8.41 11.59 4.88
C PHE A 109 7.42 12.68 5.32
N ALA A 110 6.23 12.29 5.78
CA ALA A 110 5.21 13.20 6.28
C ALA A 110 5.67 14.01 7.51
N MET A 111 6.54 13.43 8.35
CA MET A 111 7.13 14.12 9.50
C MET A 111 8.00 15.33 9.11
N LYS A 112 8.50 15.40 7.86
CA LYS A 112 9.33 16.52 7.37
C LYS A 112 8.54 17.78 6.98
N LYS A 113 7.21 17.80 7.17
CA LYS A 113 6.28 18.98 7.09
C LYS A 113 6.32 19.81 5.79
N LYS A 114 6.72 19.26 4.64
CA LYS A 114 6.68 19.95 3.35
C LYS A 114 5.32 19.77 2.65
N LYS A 115 4.44 20.77 2.73
CA LYS A 115 3.05 20.72 2.21
C LYS A 115 2.93 20.25 0.75
N LYS A 116 3.78 20.74 -0.16
CA LYS A 116 3.75 20.37 -1.59
C LYS A 116 4.02 18.89 -1.80
N ILE A 117 4.96 18.32 -1.04
CA ILE A 117 5.31 16.91 -1.20
C ILE A 117 4.31 15.98 -0.50
N PHE A 118 3.63 16.46 0.54
CA PHE A 118 2.55 15.71 1.18
C PHE A 118 1.39 15.40 0.23
N SER A 119 0.95 16.37 -0.58
CA SER A 119 -0.13 16.13 -1.55
C SER A 119 0.27 15.10 -2.62
N MET A 120 1.53 15.14 -3.07
CA MET A 120 2.08 14.18 -4.02
C MET A 120 2.10 12.77 -3.42
N THR A 121 2.68 12.60 -2.22
CA THR A 121 2.71 11.31 -1.52
C THR A 121 1.31 10.78 -1.24
N LEU A 122 0.36 11.64 -0.85
CA LEU A 122 -1.02 11.23 -0.61
C LEU A 122 -1.70 10.73 -1.89
N SER A 123 -1.50 11.39 -3.03
CA SER A 123 -2.05 10.95 -4.31
C SER A 123 -1.47 9.61 -4.78
N GLN A 124 -0.17 9.39 -4.56
CA GLN A 124 0.49 8.12 -4.88
C GLN A 124 -0.05 6.99 -4.00
N LEU A 125 -0.15 7.23 -2.69
CA LEU A 125 -0.67 6.24 -1.74
C LEU A 125 -2.13 5.89 -2.04
N TYR A 126 -2.96 6.90 -2.35
CA TYR A 126 -4.36 6.67 -2.71
C TYR A 126 -4.48 5.81 -3.97
N GLY A 127 -3.72 6.14 -5.02
CA GLY A 127 -3.67 5.33 -6.25
C GLY A 127 -3.21 3.90 -6.01
N ALA A 128 -2.15 3.71 -5.22
CA ALA A 128 -1.62 2.40 -4.88
C ALA A 128 -2.63 1.54 -4.11
N VAL A 129 -3.30 2.11 -3.10
CA VAL A 129 -4.31 1.40 -2.30
C VAL A 129 -5.55 1.07 -3.13
N CYS A 130 -6.05 2.01 -3.94
CA CYS A 130 -7.19 1.75 -4.82
C CYS A 130 -6.88 0.66 -5.85
N MET A 131 -5.69 0.68 -6.46
CA MET A 131 -5.25 -0.35 -7.40
C MET A 131 -5.13 -1.71 -6.70
N ASN A 132 -4.46 -1.77 -5.54
CA ASN A 132 -4.26 -3.02 -4.80
C ASN A 132 -5.61 -3.64 -4.40
N ASN A 133 -6.50 -2.86 -3.80
CA ASN A 133 -7.80 -3.36 -3.36
C ASN A 133 -8.67 -3.86 -4.54
N THR A 134 -8.69 -3.14 -5.67
CA THR A 134 -9.50 -3.54 -6.83
C THR A 134 -8.92 -4.75 -7.57
N LEU A 135 -7.60 -4.80 -7.78
CA LEU A 135 -6.95 -5.96 -8.42
C LEU A 135 -7.05 -7.21 -7.56
N VAL A 136 -6.78 -7.11 -6.25
CA VAL A 136 -6.84 -8.25 -5.34
C VAL A 136 -8.27 -8.79 -5.24
N LEU A 137 -9.26 -7.91 -5.10
CA LEU A 137 -10.66 -8.34 -5.10
C LEU A 137 -11.04 -9.00 -6.43
N GLY A 138 -10.67 -8.42 -7.56
CA GLY A 138 -10.92 -8.99 -8.88
C GLY A 138 -10.29 -10.38 -9.06
N MET A 139 -9.00 -10.51 -8.74
CA MET A 139 -8.28 -11.79 -8.78
C MET A 139 -8.91 -12.82 -7.85
N PHE A 140 -9.28 -12.43 -6.62
CA PHE A 140 -9.95 -13.32 -5.67
C PHE A 140 -11.29 -13.84 -6.22
N LEU A 141 -12.14 -12.96 -6.77
CA LEU A 141 -13.43 -13.35 -7.34
C LEU A 141 -13.26 -14.26 -8.57
N ILE A 142 -12.28 -13.99 -9.44
CA ILE A 142 -11.96 -14.84 -10.58
C ILE A 142 -11.54 -16.24 -10.12
N LEU A 143 -10.70 -16.34 -9.08
CA LEU A 143 -10.27 -17.63 -8.54
C LEU A 143 -11.44 -18.40 -7.92
N VAL A 144 -12.27 -17.75 -7.11
CA VAL A 144 -13.47 -18.38 -6.53
C VAL A 144 -14.39 -18.92 -7.63
N TYR A 145 -14.61 -18.14 -8.68
CA TYR A 145 -15.45 -18.53 -9.82
C TYR A 145 -14.85 -19.71 -10.60
N THR A 146 -13.58 -19.61 -11.01
CA THR A 146 -12.92 -20.61 -11.87
C THR A 146 -12.60 -21.92 -11.17
N LYS A 147 -12.36 -21.89 -9.85
CA LYS A 147 -12.03 -23.07 -9.05
C LYS A 147 -13.22 -23.66 -8.29
N SER A 148 -14.41 -23.05 -8.43
CA SER A 148 -15.66 -23.48 -7.79
C SER A 148 -15.52 -23.70 -6.27
N LEU A 149 -14.82 -22.79 -5.58
CA LEU A 149 -14.65 -22.88 -4.13
C LEU A 149 -16.01 -22.67 -3.44
N SER A 150 -16.29 -23.48 -2.42
CA SER A 150 -17.43 -23.25 -1.54
C SER A 150 -17.25 -21.94 -0.78
N TRP A 151 -18.23 -21.05 -0.88
CA TRP A 151 -18.21 -19.76 -0.19
C TRP A 151 -18.61 -19.93 1.27
N THR A 152 -17.62 -19.94 2.18
CA THR A 152 -17.81 -20.26 3.61
C THR A 152 -17.52 -19.09 4.56
N TYR A 153 -17.13 -17.92 4.04
CA TYR A 153 -16.72 -16.74 4.82
C TYR A 153 -17.54 -15.52 4.41
N THR A 154 -18.86 -15.65 4.45
CA THR A 154 -19.77 -14.61 3.92
C THR A 154 -19.75 -13.40 4.83
N ALA A 155 -19.82 -13.62 6.14
CA ALA A 155 -19.84 -12.57 7.13
C ALA A 155 -18.56 -11.74 7.09
N GLU A 156 -17.39 -12.39 7.13
CA GLU A 156 -16.08 -11.73 7.09
C GLU A 156 -15.89 -10.89 5.83
N THR A 157 -16.20 -11.49 4.67
CA THR A 157 -16.00 -10.84 3.37
C THR A 157 -16.97 -9.68 3.20
N PHE A 158 -18.24 -9.86 3.58
CA PHE A 158 -19.26 -8.81 3.46
C PHE A 158 -18.98 -7.62 4.38
N VAL A 159 -18.62 -7.86 5.65
CA VAL A 159 -18.26 -6.78 6.59
C VAL A 159 -17.03 -6.02 6.10
N THR A 160 -16.02 -6.73 5.60
CA THR A 160 -14.80 -6.10 5.07
C THR A 160 -15.10 -5.26 3.83
N LEU A 161 -15.93 -5.76 2.90
CA LEU A 161 -16.33 -5.00 1.71
C LEU A 161 -17.15 -3.75 2.07
N LEU A 162 -18.11 -3.89 2.99
CA LEU A 162 -18.93 -2.76 3.45
C LEU A 162 -18.07 -1.68 4.09
N LEU A 163 -17.11 -2.08 4.92
CA LEU A 163 -16.14 -1.17 5.53
C LEU A 163 -15.32 -0.43 4.48
N ILE A 164 -14.72 -1.16 3.53
CA ILE A 164 -13.89 -0.55 2.47
C ILE A 164 -14.72 0.45 1.67
N LEU A 165 -15.98 0.14 1.37
CA LEU A 165 -16.88 1.04 0.66
C LEU A 165 -17.24 2.26 1.50
N LEU A 166 -17.52 2.10 2.79
CA LEU A 166 -17.81 3.19 3.70
C LEU A 166 -16.61 4.15 3.84
N VAL A 167 -15.42 3.61 4.10
CA VAL A 167 -14.18 4.39 4.20
C VAL A 167 -13.85 5.05 2.86
N GLY A 168 -14.04 4.34 1.74
CA GLY A 168 -13.85 4.89 0.39
C GLY A 168 -14.79 6.05 0.10
N LEU A 169 -16.07 5.95 0.48
CA LEU A 169 -17.07 7.00 0.29
C LEU A 169 -16.78 8.23 1.18
N LEU A 170 -16.40 8.01 2.44
CA LEU A 170 -15.94 9.09 3.33
C LEU A 170 -14.68 9.78 2.78
N GLY A 171 -13.77 9.00 2.21
CA GLY A 171 -12.56 9.52 1.55
C GLY A 171 -12.88 10.36 0.32
N MET A 172 -13.86 9.95 -0.49
CA MET A 172 -14.28 10.69 -1.68
C MET A 172 -14.97 12.02 -1.34
N SER A 173 -15.68 12.09 -0.22
CA SER A 173 -16.44 13.27 0.19
C SER A 173 -15.56 14.38 0.79
N ALA A 174 -14.30 14.09 1.14
CA ALA A 174 -13.40 15.02 1.83
C ALA A 174 -12.23 15.47 0.95
N TYR A 175 -12.19 16.77 0.62
CA TYR A 175 -11.04 17.40 -0.04
C TYR A 175 -9.87 17.74 0.90
N THR A 176 -10.08 17.70 2.22
CA THR A 176 -9.05 18.02 3.21
C THR A 176 -9.16 17.10 4.41
N PHE A 177 -8.17 16.21 4.56
CA PHE A 177 -8.11 15.27 5.66
C PHE A 177 -7.48 15.93 6.90
N ARG A 178 -8.28 16.09 7.96
CA ARG A 178 -7.77 16.43 9.30
C ARG A 178 -7.15 15.19 9.94
N THR A 179 -6.14 15.37 10.78
CA THR A 179 -5.43 14.29 11.51
C THR A 179 -6.38 13.40 12.32
N TRP A 180 -7.46 13.96 12.86
CA TRP A 180 -8.50 13.18 13.56
C TRP A 180 -9.20 12.15 12.67
N VAL A 181 -9.33 12.41 11.37
CA VAL A 181 -9.88 11.44 10.41
C VAL A 181 -8.94 10.23 10.29
N GLY A 182 -7.63 10.46 10.27
CA GLY A 182 -6.63 9.40 10.30
C GLY A 182 -6.71 8.54 11.57
N ILE A 183 -6.87 9.18 12.74
CA ILE A 183 -7.06 8.47 14.02
C ILE A 183 -8.37 7.66 13.99
N ALA A 184 -9.46 8.24 13.49
CA ALA A 184 -10.75 7.57 13.39
C ALA A 184 -10.68 6.33 12.48
N ILE A 185 -10.03 6.44 11.32
CA ILE A 185 -9.83 5.30 10.40
C ILE A 185 -8.94 4.23 11.03
N LEU A 186 -7.90 4.63 11.77
CA LEU A 186 -7.01 3.68 12.47
C LEU A 186 -7.75 2.90 13.56
N LEU A 187 -8.67 3.56 14.30
CA LEU A 187 -9.54 2.89 15.28
C LEU A 187 -10.65 2.05 14.64
N LEU A 188 -11.02 2.36 13.40
CA LEU A 188 -12.00 1.56 12.66
C LEU A 188 -11.47 0.16 12.33
N TYR A 189 -10.13 0.00 12.27
CA TYR A 189 -9.47 -1.28 12.01
C TYR A 189 -9.75 -2.34 13.11
N PRO A 190 -9.46 -2.10 14.40
CA PRO A 190 -9.84 -3.03 15.47
C PRO A 190 -11.36 -3.11 15.66
N LEU A 191 -12.11 -2.03 15.38
CA LEU A 191 -13.57 -2.06 15.42
C LEU A 191 -14.15 -3.07 14.42
N THR A 192 -13.55 -3.19 13.24
CA THR A 192 -13.97 -4.15 12.21
C THR A 192 -13.86 -5.59 12.71
N ILE A 193 -12.75 -5.92 13.37
CA ILE A 193 -12.57 -7.25 13.99
C ILE A 193 -13.66 -7.50 15.04
N GLY A 194 -13.91 -6.51 15.90
CA GLY A 194 -14.98 -6.59 16.90
C GLY A 194 -16.37 -6.77 16.28
N LEU A 195 -16.66 -6.10 15.17
CA LEU A 195 -17.93 -6.23 14.46
C LEU A 195 -18.11 -7.63 13.85
N VAL A 196 -17.05 -8.21 13.28
CA VAL A 196 -17.08 -9.59 12.77
C VAL A 196 -17.35 -10.58 13.90
N VAL A 197 -16.66 -10.45 15.04
CA VAL A 197 -16.90 -11.30 16.23
C VAL A 197 -18.35 -11.17 16.69
N PHE A 198 -18.85 -9.93 16.83
CA PHE A 198 -20.21 -9.66 17.25
C PHE A 198 -21.26 -10.27 16.32
N LEU A 199 -21.08 -10.17 15.00
CA LEU A 199 -22.00 -10.77 14.02
C LEU A 199 -22.00 -12.30 14.10
N LYS A 200 -20.85 -12.94 14.27
CA LYS A 200 -20.77 -14.40 14.38
C LYS A 200 -21.41 -14.89 15.67
N GLU A 201 -21.16 -14.22 16.80
CA GLU A 201 -21.71 -14.61 18.11
C GLU A 201 -23.21 -14.31 18.25
N SER A 202 -23.69 -13.19 17.70
CA SER A 202 -25.08 -12.74 17.90
C SER A 202 -26.06 -13.22 16.83
N LEU A 203 -25.61 -13.34 15.58
CA LEU A 203 -26.47 -13.69 14.43
C LEU A 203 -26.22 -15.09 13.86
N GLY A 204 -25.20 -15.82 14.35
CA GLY A 204 -24.88 -17.18 13.88
C GLY A 204 -24.49 -17.24 12.39
N TRP A 205 -24.06 -16.10 11.82
CA TRP A 205 -23.72 -15.99 10.40
C TRP A 205 -22.35 -16.63 10.14
N GLN A 206 -22.28 -17.54 9.15
CA GLN A 206 -21.05 -18.23 8.76
C GLN A 206 -20.20 -17.40 7.78
#